data_AF-A0A8B8YC70-F1
#
_entry.id   AF-A0A8B8YC70-F1
#
_cell.length_a   1.000
_cell.length_b   1.000
_cell.length_c   1.000
_cell.angle_alpha   90.00
_cell.angle_beta   90.00
_cell.angle_gamma   90.00
#
_symmetry.space_group_name_H-M   'P 1'
#
loop_
_entity.id
_entity.type
_entity.pdbx_description
1 polymer ?
#
loop_
_entity_poly.entity_id
_entity_poly.type
_entity_poly.pdbx_seq_one_letter_code
_entity_poly.pdbx_strand_id
1 'polypeptide(L)'
;MHGSSCLSQPGILLKAELMTASRGMTTSQHLKTAQAAGICYITSTYASCSLEDIVATAPGGLRWFQLYVHPNRQLNKQLIQKVESLGFKALVITVDAPKIGNRRHNITNQVNLMKNLLLKDLGSPEKGNLMPYLQMSPIDSSICWDDLSWFQSITRLPIILKGILTKEDAELAVKHNVHGIIVSNHGGRQLDEVPASIDALTEVVAAVKGKIEVYLDGGIRTGNDVLKALALGAKCVFLGRPILWGLAYKGEHGVEEVLNILKNEFHTSMTLTDGNQLQCERQTRRTPMRPPLTPQF
;
A
#
# COMPACT_ATOMS: atom_id res chain seq x y z
N MET A 1 -32.10 -6.74 12.45
CA MET A 1 -32.17 -6.81 10.97
C MET A 1 -31.53 -5.55 10.42
N HIS A 2 -30.64 -5.72 9.44
CA HIS A 2 -29.92 -4.70 8.66
C HIS A 2 -28.89 -3.85 9.41
N GLY A 3 -27.69 -4.42 9.58
CA GLY A 3 -26.46 -3.68 9.83
C GLY A 3 -25.99 -3.01 8.54
N SER A 4 -25.96 -1.68 8.54
CA SER A 4 -25.47 -0.86 7.45
C SER A 4 -23.97 -1.12 7.22
N SER A 5 -23.61 -1.46 5.98
CA SER A 5 -22.24 -1.70 5.56
C SER A 5 -21.36 -0.46 5.70
N CYS A 6 -20.27 -0.53 6.46
CA CYS A 6 -19.22 0.50 6.53
C CYS A 6 -18.40 0.68 5.23
N LEU A 7 -18.93 0.30 4.06
CA LEU A 7 -18.25 0.38 2.76
C LEU A 7 -18.80 1.48 1.84
N SER A 8 -19.69 2.36 2.32
CA SER A 8 -20.46 3.27 1.46
C SER A 8 -20.36 4.76 1.84
N GLN A 9 -19.18 5.27 2.19
CA GLN A 9 -18.93 6.71 2.10
C GLN A 9 -17.92 7.02 1.01
N PRO A 10 -18.24 7.90 0.04
CA PRO A 10 -17.30 8.41 -0.96
C PRO A 10 -16.38 9.44 -0.29
N GLY A 11 -15.63 8.99 0.72
CA GLY A 11 -14.54 9.73 1.33
C GLY A 11 -13.25 9.32 0.65
N ILE A 12 -12.51 10.30 0.13
CA ILE A 12 -11.18 10.18 -0.47
C ILE A 12 -10.35 9.09 0.24
N LEU A 13 -10.23 7.92 -0.39
CA LEU A 13 -9.46 6.78 0.11
C LEU A 13 -7.97 7.03 -0.20
N LEU A 14 -7.39 8.03 0.45
CA LEU A 14 -5.95 8.04 0.64
C LEU A 14 -5.65 6.94 1.66
N LYS A 15 -4.77 6.02 1.32
CA LYS A 15 -4.25 5.05 2.28
C LYS A 15 -2.74 5.30 2.41
N ALA A 16 -2.18 5.21 3.60
CA ALA A 16 -0.75 5.40 3.78
C ALA A 16 -0.08 4.03 3.77
N GLU A 17 0.83 3.80 2.83
CA GLU A 17 1.80 2.71 2.94
C GLU A 17 3.08 3.29 3.53
N LEU A 18 3.31 3.02 4.80
CA LEU A 18 4.51 3.49 5.45
C LEU A 18 5.40 2.34 5.90
N MET A 19 6.37 2.03 5.04
CA MET A 19 7.57 1.33 5.44
C MET A 19 8.57 2.35 5.98
N THR A 20 8.52 2.67 7.28
CA THR A 20 9.67 3.29 7.93
C THR A 20 10.14 2.58 9.17
N ALA A 21 11.33 2.00 9.02
CA ALA A 21 12.42 2.10 9.98
C ALA A 21 12.98 3.53 9.97
N SER A 22 12.35 4.46 10.67
CA SER A 22 12.98 5.75 10.98
C SER A 22 13.21 5.87 12.48
N ARG A 23 14.40 6.37 12.84
CA ARG A 23 14.83 6.59 14.22
C ARG A 23 13.93 7.64 14.89
N GLY A 24 13.55 7.38 16.15
CA GLY A 24 12.84 8.32 17.04
C GLY A 24 11.37 8.61 16.69
N MET A 25 10.43 8.36 17.62
CA MET A 25 9.06 8.94 17.65
C MET A 25 8.07 8.75 16.48
N THR A 26 8.36 7.96 15.43
CA THR A 26 7.60 8.04 14.16
C THR A 26 6.34 7.17 14.02
N THR A 27 6.33 5.90 14.44
CA THR A 27 5.19 5.00 14.14
C THR A 27 3.89 5.41 14.84
N SER A 28 3.97 5.89 16.08
CA SER A 28 2.79 6.29 16.85
C SER A 28 2.10 7.53 16.30
N GLN A 29 2.87 8.52 15.84
CA GLN A 29 2.35 9.74 15.20
C GLN A 29 1.58 9.40 13.92
N HIS A 30 2.11 8.53 13.06
CA HIS A 30 1.39 8.13 11.83
C HIS A 30 0.05 7.47 12.11
N LEU A 31 0.00 6.61 13.13
CA LEU A 31 -1.21 5.87 13.49
C LEU A 31 -2.31 6.81 13.99
N LYS A 32 -1.93 7.81 14.80
CA LYS A 32 -2.85 8.85 15.28
C LYS A 32 -3.37 9.70 14.14
N THR A 33 -2.49 10.19 13.27
CA THR A 33 -2.90 10.98 12.09
C THR A 33 -3.78 10.15 11.15
N ALA A 34 -3.42 8.89 10.92
CA ALA A 34 -4.19 8.00 10.06
C ALA A 34 -5.61 7.76 10.62
N GLN A 35 -5.71 7.51 11.93
CA GLN A 35 -7.00 7.40 12.60
C GLN A 35 -7.80 8.70 12.55
N ALA A 36 -7.18 9.84 12.86
CA ALA A 36 -7.83 11.15 12.85
C ALA A 36 -8.35 11.53 11.45
N ALA A 37 -7.60 11.20 10.40
CA ALA A 37 -8.00 11.40 9.01
C ALA A 37 -8.95 10.33 8.47
N GLY A 38 -9.26 9.27 9.24
CA GLY A 38 -10.11 8.16 8.80
C GLY A 38 -9.51 7.33 7.67
N ILE A 39 -8.18 7.31 7.54
CA ILE A 39 -7.46 6.62 6.46
C ILE A 39 -6.93 5.26 6.92
N CYS A 40 -6.80 4.34 5.96
CA CYS A 40 -6.19 3.04 6.22
C CYS A 40 -4.67 3.18 6.35
N TYR A 41 -4.11 2.59 7.40
CA TYR A 41 -2.67 2.46 7.61
C TYR A 41 -2.22 1.01 7.35
N ILE A 42 -1.24 0.83 6.46
CA ILE A 42 -0.59 -0.47 6.27
C ILE A 42 0.63 -0.57 7.20
N THR A 43 0.54 -1.43 8.22
CA THR A 43 1.65 -1.74 9.13
C THR A 43 2.61 -2.73 8.48
N SER A 44 3.90 -2.39 8.38
CA SER A 44 4.92 -3.30 7.85
C SER A 44 5.39 -4.36 8.86
N THR A 45 5.82 -5.51 8.36
CA THR A 45 6.61 -6.51 9.13
C THR A 45 7.86 -5.89 9.78
N TYR A 46 8.43 -4.84 9.16
CA TYR A 46 9.59 -4.11 9.70
C TYR A 46 9.20 -2.86 10.52
N ALA A 47 8.00 -2.82 11.10
CA ALA A 47 7.59 -1.71 11.96
C ALA A 47 8.45 -1.60 13.24
N SER A 48 8.77 -0.38 13.67
CA SER A 48 9.67 -0.13 14.80
C SER A 48 9.04 -0.23 16.20
N CYS A 49 7.83 -0.78 16.31
CA CYS A 49 7.08 -0.95 17.55
C CYS A 49 6.26 -2.25 17.49
N SER A 50 5.82 -2.74 18.65
CA SER A 50 5.00 -3.96 18.73
C SER A 50 3.62 -3.75 18.10
N LEU A 51 2.97 -4.84 17.67
CA LEU A 51 1.62 -4.76 17.12
C LEU A 51 0.61 -4.28 18.17
N GLU A 52 0.84 -4.62 19.45
CA GLU A 52 0.07 -4.18 20.59
C GLU A 52 0.17 -2.66 20.78
N ASP A 53 1.38 -2.09 20.74
CA ASP A 53 1.57 -0.64 20.82
C ASP A 53 0.90 0.09 19.67
N ILE A 54 0.92 -0.51 18.47
CA ILE A 54 0.25 0.02 17.28
C ILE A 54 -1.26 0.12 17.51
N VAL A 55 -1.86 -0.95 18.03
CA VAL A 55 -3.31 -0.97 18.33
C VAL A 55 -3.63 -0.02 19.49
N ALA A 56 -2.84 -0.03 20.55
CA ALA A 56 -3.04 0.83 21.71
C ALA A 56 -2.93 2.33 21.38
N THR A 57 -2.04 2.68 20.44
CA THR A 57 -1.84 4.07 20.01
C THR A 57 -3.05 4.62 19.24
N ALA A 58 -3.73 3.78 18.46
CA ALA A 58 -4.82 4.18 17.60
C ALA A 58 -5.95 3.14 17.64
N PRO A 59 -6.68 2.95 18.76
CA PRO A 59 -7.59 1.83 18.92
C PRO A 59 -8.70 1.75 17.85
N GLY A 60 -9.18 2.90 17.35
CA GLY A 60 -10.21 3.00 16.30
C GLY A 60 -9.70 3.04 14.86
N GLY A 61 -8.38 3.07 14.63
CA GLY A 61 -7.82 3.21 13.28
C GLY A 61 -8.06 1.98 12.38
N LEU A 62 -8.25 2.24 11.08
CA LEU A 62 -8.33 1.17 10.08
C LEU A 62 -6.92 0.69 9.73
N ARG A 63 -6.61 -0.58 10.03
CA ARG A 63 -5.27 -1.15 9.82
C ARG A 63 -5.28 -2.37 8.92
N TRP A 64 -4.35 -2.40 7.99
CA TRP A 64 -3.93 -3.59 7.25
C TRP A 64 -2.50 -3.96 7.66
N PHE A 65 -2.12 -5.21 7.47
CA PHE A 65 -0.78 -5.67 7.82
C PHE A 65 -0.05 -6.14 6.57
N GLN A 66 1.13 -5.59 6.33
CA GLN A 66 2.03 -6.00 5.27
C GLN A 66 3.01 -7.06 5.75
N LEU A 67 2.98 -8.20 5.09
CA LEU A 67 3.83 -9.36 5.33
C LEU A 67 4.96 -9.42 4.31
N TYR A 68 6.19 -9.43 4.81
CA TYR A 68 7.31 -10.06 4.09
C TYR A 68 7.36 -11.53 4.53
N VAL A 69 7.27 -12.44 3.55
CA VAL A 69 7.24 -13.87 3.84
C VAL A 69 8.57 -14.31 4.42
N HIS A 70 8.53 -14.90 5.60
CA HIS A 70 9.70 -15.47 6.25
C HIS A 70 9.89 -16.96 5.83
N PRO A 71 11.12 -17.48 5.66
CA PRO A 71 11.34 -18.88 5.30
C PRO A 71 10.73 -19.88 6.29
N ASN A 72 10.76 -19.55 7.58
CA ASN A 72 10.05 -20.30 8.61
C ASN A 72 8.53 -20.02 8.57
N ARG A 73 7.79 -20.92 7.92
CA ARG A 73 6.33 -20.87 7.79
C ARG A 73 5.58 -20.87 9.13
N GLN A 74 6.14 -21.47 10.19
CA GLN A 74 5.52 -21.43 11.52
C GLN A 74 5.54 -20.01 12.11
N LEU A 75 6.60 -19.24 11.86
CA LEU A 75 6.65 -17.84 12.31
C LEU A 75 5.67 -16.97 11.53
N ASN A 76 5.55 -17.17 10.21
CA ASN A 76 4.52 -16.50 9.41
C ASN A 76 3.13 -16.78 9.98
N LYS A 77 2.82 -18.05 10.28
CA LYS A 77 1.52 -18.45 10.85
C LYS A 77 1.25 -17.75 12.19
N GLN A 78 2.22 -17.75 13.10
CA GLN A 78 2.09 -17.07 14.40
C GLN A 78 1.86 -15.56 14.24
N LEU A 79 2.61 -14.90 13.36
CA LEU A 79 2.46 -13.48 13.09
C LEU A 79 1.09 -13.16 12.49
N ILE A 80 0.65 -13.90 11.47
CA ILE A 80 -0.63 -13.70 10.81
C ILE A 80 -1.80 -13.89 11.79
N GLN A 81 -1.77 -14.95 12.60
CA GLN A 81 -2.80 -15.20 13.61
C GLN A 81 -2.84 -14.10 14.68
N LYS A 82 -1.68 -13.60 15.09
CA LYS A 82 -1.57 -12.47 16.02
C LYS A 82 -2.19 -11.20 15.40
N VAL A 83 -1.83 -10.87 14.16
CA VAL A 83 -2.39 -9.74 13.40
C VAL A 83 -3.91 -9.83 13.30
N GLU A 84 -4.44 -11.01 12.98
CA GLU A 84 -5.89 -11.25 12.91
C GLU A 84 -6.57 -11.06 14.27
N SER A 85 -6.00 -11.59 15.36
CA SER A 85 -6.52 -11.40 16.73
C SER A 85 -6.53 -9.95 17.19
N LEU A 86 -5.62 -9.13 16.66
CA LEU A 86 -5.50 -7.70 16.95
C LEU A 86 -6.41 -6.82 16.09
N GLY A 87 -7.30 -7.42 15.29
CA GLY A 87 -8.38 -6.74 14.60
C GLY A 87 -7.97 -6.02 13.31
N PHE A 88 -6.80 -6.34 12.76
CA PHE A 88 -6.42 -5.92 11.41
C PHE A 88 -7.44 -6.40 10.37
N LYS A 89 -7.58 -5.68 9.26
CA LYS A 89 -8.66 -5.89 8.28
C LYS A 89 -8.24 -6.51 6.95
N ALA A 90 -6.94 -6.63 6.69
CA ALA A 90 -6.41 -7.33 5.52
C ALA A 90 -4.94 -7.72 5.74
N LEU A 91 -4.51 -8.76 5.03
CA LEU A 91 -3.12 -9.20 4.92
C LEU A 91 -2.59 -8.82 3.53
N VAL A 92 -1.59 -7.94 3.49
CA VAL A 92 -0.93 -7.46 2.27
C VAL A 92 0.38 -8.24 2.11
N ILE A 93 0.44 -9.18 1.17
CA ILE A 93 1.66 -9.97 0.92
C ILE A 93 2.49 -9.24 -0.15
N THR A 94 3.71 -8.83 0.21
CA THR A 94 4.64 -8.17 -0.72
C THR A 94 5.38 -9.23 -1.52
N VAL A 95 5.22 -9.20 -2.84
CA VAL A 95 5.78 -10.23 -3.76
C VAL A 95 6.89 -9.69 -4.67
N ASP A 96 7.13 -8.37 -4.68
CA ASP A 96 8.14 -7.71 -5.55
C ASP A 96 9.55 -7.61 -4.93
N ALA A 97 9.76 -8.23 -3.76
CA ALA A 97 10.97 -8.05 -2.96
C ALA A 97 11.60 -9.37 -2.44
N PRO A 98 11.78 -10.41 -3.28
CA PRO A 98 12.51 -11.63 -2.87
C PRO A 98 13.99 -11.34 -2.60
N LYS A 99 14.51 -10.23 -3.12
CA LYS A 99 15.84 -9.68 -2.84
C LYS A 99 15.76 -8.16 -2.82
N ILE A 100 16.56 -7.52 -1.97
CA ILE A 100 16.66 -6.07 -1.94
C ILE A 100 17.26 -5.58 -3.26
N GLY A 101 16.54 -4.70 -3.96
CA GLY A 101 17.00 -4.04 -5.18
C GLY A 101 18.28 -3.21 -5.04
N ASN A 102 18.89 -2.88 -6.17
CA ASN A 102 20.19 -2.22 -6.27
C ASN A 102 20.13 -0.72 -5.92
N ARG A 103 20.07 -0.40 -4.63
CA ARG A 103 19.97 0.98 -4.12
C ARG A 103 21.36 1.63 -3.99
N ARG A 104 21.93 2.10 -5.10
CA ARG A 104 23.29 2.71 -5.16
C ARG A 104 23.53 3.75 -4.07
N HIS A 105 22.56 4.63 -3.82
CA HIS A 105 22.65 5.65 -2.76
C HIS A 105 22.93 5.04 -1.37
N ASN A 106 22.32 3.90 -1.03
CA ASN A 106 22.56 3.24 0.25
C ASN A 106 23.97 2.66 0.32
N ILE A 107 24.50 2.13 -0.79
CA ILE A 107 25.85 1.58 -0.88
C ILE A 107 26.87 2.71 -0.70
N THR A 108 26.71 3.80 -1.46
CA THR A 108 27.59 4.97 -1.41
C THR A 108 27.63 5.59 -0.01
N ASN A 109 26.46 5.70 0.65
CA ASN A 109 26.35 6.29 1.97
C ASN A 109 26.49 5.28 3.12
N GLN A 110 26.90 4.05 2.83
CA GLN A 110 27.10 2.97 3.82
C GLN A 110 25.89 2.77 4.76
N VAL A 111 24.68 2.99 4.23
CA VAL A 111 23.44 2.87 4.99
C VAL A 111 23.16 1.39 5.23
N ASN A 112 23.51 0.90 6.42
CA ASN A 112 23.15 -0.44 6.85
C ASN A 112 21.73 -0.44 7.45
N LEU A 113 20.75 -0.85 6.63
CA LEU A 113 19.34 -0.86 7.01
C LEU A 113 19.07 -1.78 8.22
N MET A 114 19.69 -2.97 8.25
CA MET A 114 19.54 -3.94 9.33
C MET A 114 20.07 -3.39 10.65
N LYS A 115 21.26 -2.79 10.64
CA LYS A 115 21.84 -2.13 11.82
C LYS A 115 20.97 -0.96 12.28
N ASN A 116 20.37 -0.20 11.37
CA ASN A 116 19.52 0.94 11.71
C ASN A 116 18.13 0.54 12.22
N LEU A 117 17.59 -0.60 11.78
CA LEU A 117 16.41 -1.25 12.35
C LEU A 117 16.68 -1.71 13.78
N LEU A 118 17.84 -2.33 14.01
CA LEU A 118 18.25 -2.94 15.29
C LEU A 118 18.61 -1.96 16.40
N LEU A 119 19.02 -0.73 16.07
CA LEU A 119 19.50 0.23 17.08
C LEU A 119 18.41 0.78 18.02
N LYS A 120 17.11 0.48 17.80
CA LYS A 120 16.03 0.77 18.75
C LYS A 120 15.82 -0.34 19.79
N ASP A 121 16.21 -1.58 19.47
CA ASP A 121 15.99 -2.76 20.32
C ASP A 121 17.23 -3.10 21.19
N LEU A 122 18.06 -2.11 21.54
CA LEU A 122 19.05 -2.27 22.62
C LEU A 122 18.38 -2.39 24.01
N GLY A 123 17.05 -2.28 24.09
CA GLY A 123 16.29 -2.95 25.13
C GLY A 123 16.23 -4.44 24.81
N SER A 124 16.98 -5.24 25.56
CA SER A 124 17.05 -6.70 25.54
C SER A 124 15.78 -7.37 24.97
N PRO A 125 15.90 -8.40 24.09
CA PRO A 125 14.74 -9.11 23.56
C PRO A 125 13.89 -9.62 24.72
N GLU A 126 12.74 -8.98 24.95
CA GLU A 126 11.76 -9.52 25.87
C GLU A 126 11.32 -10.88 25.32
N LYS A 127 11.39 -11.90 26.17
CA LYS A 127 10.93 -13.25 25.84
C LYS A 127 9.48 -13.18 25.37
N GLY A 128 9.26 -13.37 24.06
CA GLY A 128 7.91 -13.46 23.47
C GLY A 128 7.62 -12.51 22.32
N ASN A 129 8.46 -11.51 22.03
CA ASN A 129 8.24 -10.63 20.87
C ASN A 129 8.83 -11.24 19.59
N LEU A 130 7.97 -11.67 18.67
CA LEU A 130 8.36 -12.30 17.40
C LEU A 130 8.89 -11.28 16.37
N MET A 131 8.50 -10.01 16.49
CA MET A 131 8.80 -8.98 15.49
C MET A 131 10.31 -8.72 15.32
N PRO A 132 11.11 -8.52 16.39
CA PRO A 132 12.56 -8.31 16.26
C PRO A 132 13.27 -9.46 15.52
N TYR A 133 12.85 -10.71 15.75
CA TYR A 133 13.46 -11.88 15.10
C TYR A 133 13.15 -11.95 13.61
N LEU A 134 11.91 -11.66 13.21
CA LEU A 134 11.52 -11.59 11.81
C LEU A 134 12.24 -10.45 11.08
N GLN A 135 12.52 -9.36 11.79
CA GLN A 135 13.24 -8.21 11.23
C GLN A 135 14.72 -8.50 10.97
N MET A 136 15.30 -9.47 11.66
CA MET A 136 16.70 -9.87 11.51
C MET A 136 16.94 -10.92 10.43
N SER A 137 15.87 -11.53 9.92
CA SER A 137 15.94 -12.75 9.14
C SER A 137 15.76 -12.49 7.63
N PRO A 138 16.28 -13.37 6.76
CA PRO A 138 16.11 -13.23 5.33
C PRO A 138 14.63 -13.35 4.93
N ILE A 139 14.26 -12.66 3.86
CA ILE A 139 12.97 -12.82 3.19
C ILE A 139 13.01 -14.14 2.40
N ASP A 140 11.91 -14.89 2.40
CA ASP A 140 11.76 -16.09 1.57
C ASP A 140 11.75 -15.69 0.08
N SER A 141 12.78 -16.13 -0.65
CA SER A 141 12.90 -15.88 -2.10
C SER A 141 12.29 -17.01 -2.94
N SER A 142 11.73 -18.03 -2.31
CA SER A 142 11.17 -19.22 -2.98
C SER A 142 9.64 -19.21 -3.12
N ILE A 143 8.99 -18.11 -2.73
CA ILE A 143 7.52 -18.02 -2.78
C ILE A 143 7.00 -18.22 -4.20
N CYS A 144 5.89 -18.93 -4.33
CA CYS A 144 5.22 -19.14 -5.61
C CYS A 144 3.70 -19.08 -5.48
N TRP A 145 2.99 -19.15 -6.60
CA TRP A 145 1.52 -19.07 -6.64
C TRP A 145 0.82 -20.18 -5.82
N ASP A 146 1.41 -21.37 -5.74
CA ASP A 146 0.84 -22.51 -5.00
C ASP A 146 0.82 -22.26 -3.48
N ASP A 147 1.73 -21.43 -2.96
CA ASP A 147 1.78 -21.06 -1.54
C ASP A 147 0.55 -20.27 -1.08
N LEU A 148 -0.18 -19.63 -1.99
CA LEU A 148 -1.36 -18.83 -1.64
C LEU A 148 -2.44 -19.68 -0.94
N SER A 149 -2.57 -20.95 -1.33
CA SER A 149 -3.49 -21.90 -0.70
C SER A 149 -3.16 -22.12 0.79
N TRP A 150 -1.86 -22.14 1.13
CA TRP A 150 -1.41 -22.26 2.50
C TRP A 150 -1.74 -21.00 3.31
N PHE A 151 -1.48 -19.80 2.77
CA PHE A 151 -1.86 -18.54 3.45
C PHE A 151 -3.37 -18.46 3.69
N GLN A 152 -4.18 -18.82 2.69
CA GLN A 152 -5.64 -18.87 2.81
C GLN A 152 -6.10 -19.87 3.89
N SER A 153 -5.37 -20.96 4.10
CA SER A 153 -5.72 -21.96 5.13
C SER A 153 -5.49 -21.49 6.57
N ILE A 154 -4.67 -20.45 6.78
CA ILE A 154 -4.24 -20.02 8.12
C ILE A 154 -4.80 -18.66 8.57
N THR A 155 -5.53 -17.95 7.72
CA THR A 155 -6.18 -16.67 8.08
C THR A 155 -7.52 -16.49 7.41
N ARG A 156 -8.40 -15.72 8.05
CA ARG A 156 -9.67 -15.27 7.44
C ARG A 156 -9.59 -13.85 6.89
N LEU A 157 -8.45 -13.19 7.04
CA LEU A 157 -8.25 -11.85 6.51
C LEU A 157 -8.25 -11.87 4.97
N PRO A 158 -8.86 -10.87 4.31
CA PRO A 158 -8.67 -10.65 2.89
C PRO A 158 -7.19 -10.57 2.54
N ILE A 159 -6.75 -11.38 1.58
CA ILE A 159 -5.37 -11.38 1.09
C ILE A 159 -5.26 -10.43 -0.10
N ILE A 160 -4.29 -9.53 -0.04
CA ILE A 160 -4.01 -8.54 -1.07
C ILE A 160 -2.55 -8.73 -1.51
N LEU A 161 -2.31 -8.87 -2.81
CA LEU A 161 -0.95 -9.00 -3.34
C LEU A 161 -0.39 -7.64 -3.70
N LYS A 162 0.81 -7.32 -3.22
CA LYS A 162 1.50 -6.07 -3.50
C LYS A 162 2.75 -6.30 -4.32
N GLY A 163 2.88 -5.55 -5.42
CA GLY A 163 4.03 -5.64 -6.31
C GLY A 163 3.73 -6.21 -7.70
N ILE A 164 2.45 -6.33 -8.04
CA ILE A 164 2.01 -6.83 -9.35
C ILE A 164 2.12 -5.69 -10.37
N LEU A 165 2.74 -5.96 -11.53
CA LEU A 165 2.93 -4.98 -12.60
C LEU A 165 2.48 -5.49 -13.97
N THR A 166 2.01 -6.74 -14.07
CA THR A 166 1.69 -7.39 -15.35
C THR A 166 0.27 -7.90 -15.37
N LYS A 167 -0.28 -8.00 -16.58
CA LYS A 167 -1.56 -8.67 -16.85
C LYS A 167 -1.55 -10.13 -16.39
N GLU A 168 -0.49 -10.87 -16.71
CA GLU A 168 -0.39 -12.32 -16.47
C GLU A 168 -0.46 -12.64 -14.96
N ASP A 169 0.27 -11.87 -14.15
CA ASP A 169 0.24 -12.04 -12.70
C ASP A 169 -1.11 -11.60 -12.10
N ALA A 170 -1.77 -10.60 -12.68
CA ALA A 170 -3.11 -10.20 -12.27
C ALA A 170 -4.16 -11.30 -12.57
N GLU A 171 -4.05 -11.99 -13.72
CA GLU A 171 -4.90 -13.13 -14.04
C GLU A 171 -4.67 -14.31 -13.08
N LEU A 172 -3.41 -14.56 -12.69
CA LEU A 172 -3.07 -15.56 -11.68
C LEU A 172 -3.62 -15.20 -10.30
N ALA A 173 -3.52 -13.93 -9.89
CA ALA A 173 -4.10 -13.45 -8.63
C ALA A 173 -5.62 -13.74 -8.57
N VAL A 174 -6.34 -13.46 -9.66
CA VAL A 174 -7.77 -13.82 -9.77
C VAL A 174 -7.99 -15.33 -9.67
N LYS A 175 -7.20 -16.13 -10.40
CA LYS A 175 -7.30 -17.60 -10.40
C LYS A 175 -7.10 -18.18 -9.00
N HIS A 176 -6.21 -17.60 -8.21
CA HIS A 176 -5.91 -18.02 -6.85
C HIS A 176 -6.86 -17.42 -5.80
N ASN A 177 -7.94 -16.73 -6.19
CA ASN A 177 -8.96 -16.19 -5.28
C ASN A 177 -8.39 -15.25 -4.18
N VAL A 178 -7.40 -14.41 -4.53
CA VAL A 178 -7.03 -13.30 -3.64
C VAL A 178 -8.10 -12.20 -3.71
N HIS A 179 -8.10 -11.27 -2.76
CA HIS A 179 -9.15 -10.25 -2.63
C HIS A 179 -8.80 -8.93 -3.29
N GLY A 180 -7.51 -8.69 -3.56
CA GLY A 180 -7.09 -7.53 -4.32
C GLY A 180 -5.61 -7.51 -4.69
N ILE A 181 -5.26 -6.50 -5.47
CA ILE A 181 -3.91 -6.22 -5.96
C ILE A 181 -3.55 -4.77 -5.63
N ILE A 182 -2.33 -4.53 -5.14
CA ILE A 182 -1.69 -3.21 -5.16
C ILE A 182 -0.68 -3.21 -6.30
N VAL A 183 -0.99 -2.46 -7.37
CA VAL A 183 -0.07 -2.21 -8.48
C VAL A 183 1.05 -1.31 -7.97
N SER A 184 2.26 -1.87 -7.93
CA SER A 184 3.40 -1.32 -7.20
C SER A 184 4.70 -1.75 -7.85
N ASN A 185 5.62 -0.81 -8.06
CA ASN A 185 7.03 -1.10 -8.34
C ASN A 185 7.91 -0.79 -7.11
N HIS A 186 7.30 -0.84 -5.92
CA HIS A 186 7.91 -0.53 -4.64
C HIS A 186 8.42 0.91 -4.55
N GLY A 187 7.77 1.83 -5.27
CA GLY A 187 8.20 3.21 -5.44
C GLY A 187 9.56 3.34 -6.14
N GLY A 188 9.87 2.47 -7.10
CA GLY A 188 11.12 2.46 -7.87
C GLY A 188 12.33 2.05 -7.03
N ARG A 189 12.17 1.05 -6.16
CA ARG A 189 13.22 0.65 -5.19
C ARG A 189 13.67 -0.80 -5.31
N GLN A 190 13.03 -1.61 -6.15
CA GLN A 190 13.35 -3.03 -6.36
C GLN A 190 14.01 -3.23 -7.73
N LEU A 191 13.31 -3.81 -8.71
CA LEU A 191 13.81 -3.91 -10.08
C LEU A 191 13.72 -2.54 -10.75
N ASP A 192 14.84 -2.09 -11.32
CA ASP A 192 14.91 -0.86 -12.12
C ASP A 192 14.44 -1.15 -13.56
N GLU A 193 14.10 -0.11 -14.32
CA GLU A 193 13.65 -0.23 -15.72
C GLU A 193 12.33 -1.00 -15.93
N VAL A 194 11.60 -1.29 -14.85
CA VAL A 194 10.20 -1.74 -14.94
C VAL A 194 9.27 -0.56 -15.28
N PRO A 195 8.08 -0.82 -15.82
CA PRO A 195 7.09 0.22 -16.07
C PRO A 195 6.78 1.07 -14.84
N ALA A 196 6.34 2.31 -15.07
CA ALA A 196 5.70 3.08 -14.02
C ALA A 196 4.41 2.37 -13.57
N SER A 197 4.11 2.40 -12.28
CA SER A 197 2.93 1.70 -11.75
C SER A 197 1.61 2.20 -12.36
N ILE A 198 1.53 3.48 -12.74
CA ILE A 198 0.34 4.04 -13.41
C ILE A 198 0.16 3.50 -14.84
N ASP A 199 1.25 3.18 -15.55
CA ASP A 199 1.19 2.61 -16.90
C ASP A 199 0.71 1.15 -16.82
N ALA A 200 1.29 0.38 -15.88
CA ALA A 200 0.89 -0.99 -15.57
C ALA A 200 -0.56 -1.11 -15.05
N LEU A 201 -1.11 -0.06 -14.43
CA LEU A 201 -2.44 -0.09 -13.83
C LEU A 201 -3.52 -0.50 -14.85
N THR A 202 -3.44 0.02 -16.07
CA THR A 202 -4.48 -0.16 -17.08
C THR A 202 -4.66 -1.62 -17.50
N GLU A 203 -3.56 -2.33 -17.74
CA GLU A 203 -3.62 -3.75 -18.10
C GLU A 203 -4.00 -4.63 -16.91
N VAL A 204 -3.55 -4.29 -15.69
CA VAL A 204 -3.95 -5.01 -14.48
C VAL A 204 -5.45 -4.88 -14.24
N VAL A 205 -6.02 -3.66 -14.36
CA VAL A 205 -7.46 -3.41 -14.22
C VAL A 205 -8.25 -4.20 -15.28
N ALA A 206 -7.78 -4.20 -16.53
CA ALA A 206 -8.40 -4.96 -17.61
C ALA A 206 -8.34 -6.49 -17.36
N ALA A 207 -7.24 -6.99 -16.81
CA ALA A 207 -7.03 -8.40 -16.47
C ALA A 207 -7.99 -8.89 -15.38
N VAL A 208 -8.19 -8.09 -14.32
CA VAL A 208 -9.02 -8.51 -13.18
C VAL A 208 -10.51 -8.55 -13.49
N LYS A 209 -10.97 -7.79 -14.50
CA LYS A 209 -12.38 -7.74 -14.96
C LYS A 209 -13.37 -7.51 -13.81
N GLY A 210 -13.00 -6.68 -12.84
CA GLY A 210 -13.82 -6.37 -11.66
C GLY A 210 -14.01 -7.51 -10.65
N LYS A 211 -13.30 -8.64 -10.79
CA LYS A 211 -13.44 -9.79 -9.89
C LYS A 211 -12.78 -9.59 -8.52
N ILE A 212 -11.74 -8.77 -8.46
CA ILE A 212 -10.99 -8.42 -7.25
C ILE A 212 -10.70 -6.92 -7.24
N GLU A 213 -10.40 -6.36 -6.08
CA GLU A 213 -10.11 -4.92 -5.96
C GLU A 213 -8.71 -4.61 -6.49
N VAL A 214 -8.55 -3.48 -7.19
CA VAL A 214 -7.24 -2.98 -7.63
C VAL A 214 -6.96 -1.67 -6.93
N TYR A 215 -5.75 -1.54 -6.42
CA TYR A 215 -5.22 -0.33 -5.80
C TYR A 215 -3.90 0.04 -6.46
N LEU A 216 -3.43 1.25 -6.23
CA LEU A 216 -2.19 1.76 -6.82
C LEU A 216 -1.29 2.37 -5.75
N ASP A 217 0.02 2.14 -5.85
CA ASP A 217 1.04 2.99 -5.22
C ASP A 217 2.08 3.45 -6.25
N GLY A 218 3.06 4.22 -5.78
CA GLY A 218 4.19 4.63 -6.61
C GLY A 218 3.91 5.95 -7.33
N GLY A 219 4.73 6.96 -7.06
CA GLY A 219 4.68 8.22 -7.80
C GLY A 219 3.54 9.20 -7.47
N ILE A 220 2.52 8.86 -6.66
CA ILE A 220 1.43 9.79 -6.31
C ILE A 220 1.94 11.02 -5.53
N ARG A 221 1.84 12.22 -6.10
CA ARG A 221 2.33 13.48 -5.47
C ARG A 221 1.31 14.60 -5.47
N THR A 222 0.30 14.54 -6.34
CA THR A 222 -0.70 15.59 -6.50
C THR A 222 -2.11 15.01 -6.47
N GLY A 223 -3.11 15.86 -6.26
CA GLY A 223 -4.52 15.50 -6.41
C GLY A 223 -4.89 15.01 -7.81
N ASN A 224 -4.22 15.52 -8.86
CA ASN A 224 -4.38 15.04 -10.23
C ASN A 224 -3.92 13.58 -10.39
N ASP A 225 -2.87 13.17 -9.69
CA ASP A 225 -2.40 11.78 -9.76
C ASP A 225 -3.42 10.83 -9.13
N VAL A 226 -4.03 11.24 -8.01
CA VAL A 226 -5.14 10.51 -7.37
C VAL A 226 -6.31 10.38 -8.35
N LEU A 227 -6.72 11.48 -8.99
CA LEU A 227 -7.81 11.48 -9.97
C LEU A 227 -7.53 10.54 -11.14
N LYS A 228 -6.35 10.61 -11.74
CA LYS A 228 -5.95 9.73 -12.84
C LYS A 228 -5.98 8.26 -12.43
N ALA A 229 -5.42 7.92 -11.27
CA ALA A 229 -5.43 6.55 -10.78
C ALA A 229 -6.85 5.99 -10.61
N LEU A 230 -7.75 6.79 -10.01
CA LEU A 230 -9.15 6.40 -9.85
C LEU A 230 -9.87 6.28 -11.20
N ALA A 231 -9.66 7.21 -12.12
CA ALA A 231 -10.24 7.19 -13.45
C ALA A 231 -9.79 5.98 -14.29
N LEU A 232 -8.56 5.48 -14.04
CA LEU A 232 -8.02 4.28 -14.67
C LEU A 232 -8.44 2.97 -13.97
N GLY A 233 -9.26 3.04 -12.93
CA GLY A 233 -9.89 1.87 -12.29
C GLY A 233 -9.26 1.41 -10.98
N ALA A 234 -8.29 2.15 -10.43
CA ALA A 234 -7.89 1.92 -9.03
C ALA A 234 -9.05 2.31 -8.09
N LYS A 235 -9.30 1.50 -7.06
CA LYS A 235 -10.28 1.80 -6.01
C LYS A 235 -9.75 2.81 -5.00
N CYS A 236 -8.44 2.82 -4.77
CA CYS A 236 -7.75 3.78 -3.93
C CYS A 236 -6.26 3.84 -4.25
N VAL A 237 -5.58 4.86 -3.72
CA VAL A 237 -4.14 5.01 -3.84
C VAL A 237 -3.43 4.92 -2.50
N PHE A 238 -2.17 4.49 -2.52
CA PHE A 238 -1.29 4.47 -1.36
C PHE A 238 -0.18 5.52 -1.42
N LEU A 239 0.04 6.22 -0.31
CA LEU A 239 1.09 7.22 -0.15
C LEU A 239 2.24 6.68 0.71
N GLY A 240 3.47 6.80 0.20
CA GLY A 240 4.69 6.48 0.94
C GLY A 240 5.51 7.73 1.27
N ARG A 241 6.44 8.08 0.37
CA ARG A 241 7.38 9.21 0.54
C ARG A 241 6.74 10.54 0.99
N PRO A 242 5.62 11.02 0.42
CA PRO A 242 5.01 12.28 0.87
C PRO A 242 4.69 12.32 2.37
N ILE A 243 4.18 11.21 2.91
CA ILE A 243 3.88 11.08 4.35
C ILE A 243 5.17 11.17 5.17
N LEU A 244 6.24 10.53 4.72
CA LEU A 244 7.56 10.63 5.36
C LEU A 244 8.11 12.04 5.38
N TRP A 245 7.84 12.82 4.33
CA TRP A 245 8.36 14.18 4.21
C TRP A 245 7.57 15.12 5.12
N GLY A 246 6.24 14.96 5.20
CA GLY A 246 5.41 15.67 6.17
C GLY A 246 5.86 15.39 7.61
N LEU A 247 6.14 14.13 7.92
CA LEU A 247 6.66 13.74 9.23
C LEU A 247 8.01 14.41 9.54
N ALA A 248 8.95 14.35 8.60
CA ALA A 248 10.28 14.96 8.79
C ALA A 248 10.20 16.48 8.94
N TYR A 249 9.21 17.12 8.31
CA TYR A 249 8.97 18.55 8.41
C TYR A 249 8.39 18.96 9.77
N LYS A 250 7.26 18.37 10.20
CA LYS A 250 6.54 18.80 11.41
C LYS A 250 5.75 17.68 12.12
N GLY A 251 6.28 16.46 12.10
CA GLY A 251 5.68 15.32 12.78
C GLY A 251 4.26 15.02 12.29
N GLU A 252 3.36 14.67 13.21
CA GLU A 252 1.93 14.43 12.95
C GLU A 252 1.26 15.57 12.18
N HIS A 253 1.53 16.83 12.54
CA HIS A 253 0.91 17.97 11.87
C HIS A 253 1.43 18.17 10.44
N GLY A 254 2.68 17.84 10.15
CA GLY A 254 3.18 17.87 8.77
C GLY A 254 2.57 16.77 7.91
N VAL A 255 2.24 15.61 8.49
CA VAL A 255 1.47 14.56 7.80
C VAL A 255 0.05 15.03 7.50
N GLU A 256 -0.62 15.65 8.48
CA GLU A 256 -1.93 16.27 8.31
C GLU A 256 -1.94 17.31 7.17
N GLU A 257 -0.92 18.17 7.13
CA GLU A 257 -0.76 19.19 6.07
C GLU A 257 -0.62 18.57 4.68
N VAL A 258 0.20 17.52 4.53
CA VAL A 258 0.33 16.78 3.25
C VAL A 258 -0.99 16.16 2.82
N LEU A 259 -1.73 15.56 3.74
CA LEU A 259 -3.05 14.97 3.44
C LEU A 259 -4.06 16.04 3.03
N ASN A 260 -4.07 17.18 3.70
CA ASN A 260 -4.96 18.30 3.38
C ASN A 260 -4.63 18.92 2.02
N ILE A 261 -3.35 19.08 1.67
CA ILE A 261 -2.92 19.54 0.34
C ILE A 261 -3.46 18.59 -0.74
N LEU A 262 -3.19 17.29 -0.62
CA LEU A 262 -3.65 16.30 -1.60
C LEU A 262 -5.17 16.25 -1.72
N LYS A 263 -5.88 16.36 -0.59
CA LYS A 263 -7.35 16.39 -0.56
C LYS A 263 -7.91 17.61 -1.29
N ASN A 264 -7.34 18.80 -1.04
CA ASN A 264 -7.77 20.05 -1.66
C ASN A 264 -7.47 20.07 -3.16
N GLU A 265 -6.28 19.61 -3.56
CA GLU A 265 -5.94 19.45 -4.97
C GLU A 265 -6.90 18.47 -5.65
N PHE A 266 -7.13 17.28 -5.07
CA PHE A 266 -8.02 16.28 -5.65
C PHE A 266 -9.44 16.80 -5.78
N HIS A 267 -9.96 17.49 -4.75
CA HIS A 267 -11.27 18.13 -4.81
C HIS A 267 -11.35 19.18 -5.93
N THR A 268 -10.29 19.97 -6.11
CA THR A 268 -10.19 20.95 -7.20
C THR A 268 -10.20 20.25 -8.56
N SER A 269 -9.41 19.20 -8.73
CA SER A 269 -9.36 18.40 -9.96
C SER A 269 -10.70 17.75 -10.30
N MET A 270 -11.39 17.17 -9.31
CA MET A 270 -12.75 16.65 -9.45
C MET A 270 -13.71 17.77 -9.89
N THR A 271 -13.70 18.91 -9.18
CA THR A 271 -14.57 20.05 -9.51
C THR A 271 -14.34 20.56 -10.93
N LEU A 272 -13.09 20.61 -11.41
CA LEU A 272 -12.77 21.07 -12.77
C LEU A 272 -13.07 20.05 -13.86
N THR A 273 -13.10 18.74 -13.52
CA THR A 273 -13.48 17.68 -14.47
C THR A 273 -14.99 17.45 -14.52
N ASP A 274 -15.69 17.71 -13.42
CA ASP A 274 -17.15 17.65 -13.32
C ASP A 274 -17.82 18.99 -13.70
N GLY A 275 -17.15 20.12 -13.51
CA GLY A 275 -17.69 21.48 -13.59
C GLY A 275 -17.35 22.22 -14.88
N ASN A 276 -17.83 21.72 -16.01
CA ASN A 276 -18.23 22.50 -17.20
C ASN A 276 -18.74 21.63 -18.37
N GLN A 277 -19.46 20.53 -18.10
CA GLN A 277 -20.52 20.19 -19.04
C GLN A 277 -21.60 21.25 -18.89
N LEU A 278 -21.51 22.28 -19.72
CA LEU A 278 -22.62 23.16 -20.06
C LEU A 278 -23.89 22.30 -20.12
N GLN A 279 -24.76 22.46 -19.13
CA GLN A 279 -26.19 22.16 -19.22
C GLN A 279 -26.87 23.13 -20.21
N CYS A 280 -26.20 23.39 -21.33
CA CYS A 280 -26.61 24.17 -22.47
C CYS A 280 -26.15 23.38 -23.68
N GLU A 281 -26.81 22.25 -23.95
CA GLU A 281 -27.53 22.07 -25.21
C GLU A 281 -28.24 20.72 -25.25
N ARG A 282 -29.50 20.81 -25.68
CA ARG A 282 -30.33 19.72 -26.13
C ARG A 282 -29.59 18.94 -27.23
N GLN A 283 -29.74 17.61 -27.23
CA GLN A 283 -29.48 16.69 -28.34
C GLN A 283 -28.02 16.46 -28.80
N THR A 284 -27.57 15.22 -28.58
CA THR A 284 -26.69 14.41 -29.46
C THR A 284 -25.32 14.97 -29.87
N ARG A 285 -24.23 14.38 -29.32
CA ARG A 285 -23.21 13.62 -30.07
C ARG A 285 -22.07 13.19 -29.13
N ARG A 286 -21.75 11.88 -29.14
CA ARG A 286 -20.52 11.34 -28.54
C ARG A 286 -19.34 11.76 -29.41
N THR A 287 -18.37 12.47 -28.85
CA THR A 287 -17.06 12.69 -29.49
C THR A 287 -16.20 11.44 -29.27
N PRO A 288 -15.74 10.74 -30.32
CA PRO A 288 -14.81 9.64 -30.16
C PRO A 288 -13.39 10.17 -29.94
N MET A 289 -12.69 9.60 -28.96
CA MET A 289 -11.25 9.78 -28.79
C MET A 289 -10.53 9.31 -30.06
N ARG A 290 -9.65 10.14 -30.64
CA ARG A 290 -8.83 9.76 -31.80
C ARG A 290 -7.91 8.60 -31.41
N PRO A 291 -7.73 7.58 -32.27
CA PRO A 291 -6.72 6.55 -32.05
C PRO A 291 -5.31 7.17 -32.17
N PRO A 292 -4.30 6.59 -31.49
CA PRO A 292 -2.93 7.06 -31.55
C PRO A 292 -2.39 6.92 -32.98
N LEU A 293 -1.65 7.94 -33.42
CA LEU A 293 -0.90 7.92 -34.68
C LEU A 293 0.21 6.88 -34.57
N THR A 294 0.19 5.88 -35.44
CA THR A 294 1.34 5.00 -35.69
C THR A 294 2.48 5.83 -36.29
N PRO A 295 3.72 5.72 -35.77
CA PRO A 295 4.89 6.30 -36.45
C PRO A 295 5.15 5.49 -37.73
N GLN A 296 5.22 6.17 -38.87
CA GLN A 296 5.87 5.62 -40.05
C GLN A 296 7.36 5.97 -39.98
N PHE A 297 8.19 4.99 -39.64
CA PHE A 297 9.55 4.80 -40.13
C PHE A 297 9.86 3.30 -40.13
#